data_AF-A0A101G4W3-F1
#
_entry.id   AF-A0A101G4W3-F1
#
_cell.length_a   1.000
_cell.length_b   1.000
_cell.length_c   1.000
_cell.angle_alpha   90.00
_cell.angle_beta   90.00
_cell.angle_gamma   90.00
#
_symmetry.space_group_name_H-M   'P 1'
#
loop_
_entity.id
_entity.type
_entity.pdbx_description
1 polymer ?
#
loop_
_entity_poly.entity_id
_entity_poly.type
_entity_poly.pdbx_seq_one_letter_code
_entity_poly.pdbx_strand_id
1 'polypeptide(L)'
;MYKTSKKSPAALLEAVLNSLIHAGRYNPGDVTAPAAILWTDADGQWRQLAAQLRPLMPELFTFGEYNPEEKTGPAIWLRCIVDRTLPEVDFPEDSIPIIYMPDVSRQILRAVEECPDSLKPLVELQYRGALWTQRNGKDWTIEAFLTSEDIGLCLDLALDKQTRKAMRGALA
;
A
#
# COMPACT_ATOMS: atom_id res chain seq x y z
N MET A 1 15.48 14.57 30.91
CA MET A 1 15.08 13.14 30.79
C MET A 1 13.83 13.10 29.93
N TYR A 2 13.91 12.37 28.83
CA TYR A 2 13.02 12.26 27.65
C TYR A 2 11.59 12.81 27.74
N LYS A 3 11.32 13.85 26.92
CA LYS A 3 9.96 14.21 26.48
C LYS A 3 9.48 13.12 25.52
N THR A 4 8.59 12.25 25.96
CA THR A 4 7.79 11.41 25.07
C THR A 4 6.90 12.32 24.22
N SER A 5 7.33 12.59 22.98
CA SER A 5 6.51 13.32 22.01
C SER A 5 5.33 12.43 21.64
N LYS A 6 4.13 12.75 22.14
CA LYS A 6 2.86 12.17 21.68
C LYS A 6 2.68 12.52 20.20
N LYS A 7 3.12 11.64 19.29
CA LYS A 7 2.77 11.75 17.87
C LYS A 7 1.35 11.24 17.68
N SER A 8 0.49 12.08 17.12
CA SER A 8 -0.95 11.86 16.91
C SER A 8 -1.22 10.91 15.73
N PRO A 9 -2.45 10.41 15.53
CA PRO A 9 -2.84 9.61 14.36
C PRO A 9 -2.48 10.25 13.01
N ALA A 10 -2.51 11.59 12.95
CA ALA A 10 -2.04 12.35 11.79
C ALA A 10 -0.60 12.03 11.40
N ALA A 11 0.28 11.75 12.37
CA ALA A 11 1.67 11.40 12.10
C ALA A 11 1.83 10.02 11.42
N LEU A 12 0.93 9.06 11.68
CA LEU A 12 0.95 7.77 10.97
C LEU A 12 0.44 7.92 9.55
N LEU A 13 -0.67 8.64 9.35
CA LEU A 13 -1.20 8.90 8.02
C LEU A 13 -0.15 9.57 7.13
N GLU A 14 0.50 10.62 7.63
CA GLU A 14 1.60 11.31 6.95
C GLU A 14 2.80 10.39 6.71
N ALA A 15 3.17 9.53 7.66
CA ALA A 15 4.29 8.61 7.49
C ALA A 15 4.03 7.57 6.40
N VAL A 16 2.82 6.98 6.35
CA VAL A 16 2.46 6.02 5.30
C VAL A 16 2.39 6.70 3.94
N LEU A 17 1.77 7.89 3.88
CA LEU A 17 1.74 8.70 2.65
C LEU A 17 3.16 8.95 2.11
N ASN A 18 4.06 9.45 2.95
CA ASN A 18 5.45 9.70 2.57
C ASN A 18 6.20 8.42 2.18
N SER A 19 5.92 7.32 2.87
CA SER A 19 6.52 6.01 2.59
C SER A 19 6.08 5.45 1.23
N LEU A 20 4.80 5.57 0.89
CA LEU A 20 4.26 5.18 -0.41
C LEU A 20 4.86 6.04 -1.54
N ILE A 21 4.93 7.36 -1.35
CA ILE A 21 5.60 8.25 -2.31
C ILE A 21 7.07 7.86 -2.49
N HIS A 22 7.75 7.51 -1.40
CA HIS A 22 9.14 7.06 -1.46
C HIS A 22 9.29 5.75 -2.24
N ALA A 23 8.35 4.81 -2.10
CA ALA A 23 8.37 3.55 -2.83
C ALA A 23 8.19 3.70 -4.35
N GLY A 24 7.61 4.82 -4.80
CA GLY A 24 7.52 5.17 -6.22
C GLY A 24 8.78 5.84 -6.78
N ARG A 25 9.77 6.18 -5.94
CA ARG A 25 11.00 6.83 -6.42
C ARG A 25 11.83 5.86 -7.24
N TYR A 26 12.33 6.35 -8.36
CA TYR A 26 13.24 5.63 -9.24
C TYR A 26 14.32 6.59 -9.76
N ASN A 27 15.41 6.05 -10.28
CA ASN A 27 16.43 6.84 -10.96
C ASN A 27 16.22 6.74 -12.47
N PRO A 28 15.75 7.82 -13.15
CA PRO A 28 15.48 7.79 -14.59
C PRO A 28 16.71 7.50 -15.46
N GLY A 29 17.92 7.71 -14.93
CA GLY A 29 19.17 7.41 -15.63
C GLY A 29 19.58 5.92 -15.58
N ASP A 30 18.86 5.09 -14.83
CA ASP A 30 19.19 3.68 -14.60
C ASP A 30 18.02 2.76 -14.97
N VAL A 31 16.80 3.11 -14.54
CA VAL A 31 15.60 2.30 -14.72
C VAL A 31 14.39 3.13 -15.17
N THR A 32 13.46 2.48 -15.87
CA THR A 32 12.15 3.04 -16.19
C THR A 32 11.31 3.21 -14.91
N ALA A 33 10.41 4.20 -14.90
CA ALA A 33 9.44 4.38 -13.83
C ALA A 33 8.65 3.09 -13.55
N PRO A 34 8.39 2.74 -12.28
CA PRO A 34 7.55 1.59 -11.99
C PRO A 34 6.13 1.86 -12.50
N ALA A 35 5.52 0.85 -13.12
CA ALA A 35 4.19 0.99 -13.67
C ALA A 35 3.11 1.24 -12.61
N ALA A 36 3.30 0.69 -11.42
CA ALA A 36 2.42 0.86 -10.27
C ALA A 36 3.20 0.55 -8.99
N ILE A 37 2.68 1.03 -7.85
CA ILE A 37 3.09 0.60 -6.52
C ILE A 37 2.06 -0.42 -6.02
N LEU A 38 2.51 -1.64 -5.73
CA LEU A 38 1.68 -2.68 -5.12
C LEU A 38 1.79 -2.59 -3.60
N TRP A 39 0.65 -2.39 -2.95
CA TRP A 39 0.49 -2.43 -1.50
C TRP A 39 -0.31 -3.67 -1.12
N THR A 40 0.39 -4.77 -0.89
CA THR A 40 -0.17 -6.03 -0.41
C THR A 40 -0.39 -6.00 1.10
N ASP A 41 -1.50 -6.57 1.54
CA ASP A 41 -1.93 -6.57 2.95
C ASP A 41 -2.66 -7.87 3.27
N ALA A 42 -1.89 -8.91 3.61
CA ALA A 42 -2.38 -10.26 3.84
C ALA A 42 -3.52 -10.36 4.88
N ASP A 43 -3.52 -9.46 5.86
CA ASP A 43 -4.45 -9.47 6.99
C ASP A 43 -5.51 -8.35 6.93
N GLY A 44 -5.50 -7.54 5.85
CA GLY A 44 -6.41 -6.40 5.70
C GLY A 44 -6.26 -5.32 6.79
N GLN A 45 -5.09 -5.22 7.44
CA GLN A 45 -4.88 -4.32 8.58
C GLN A 45 -4.98 -2.84 8.20
N TRP A 46 -4.68 -2.51 6.95
CA TRP A 46 -4.56 -1.13 6.49
C TRP A 46 -5.84 -0.53 5.93
N ARG A 47 -6.94 -1.29 5.87
CA ARG A 47 -8.18 -0.88 5.17
C ARG A 47 -8.68 0.50 5.57
N GLN A 48 -8.72 0.77 6.88
CA GLN A 48 -9.20 2.05 7.39
C GLN A 48 -8.24 3.20 7.05
N LEU A 49 -6.93 2.97 7.12
CA LEU A 49 -5.94 3.99 6.76
C LEU A 49 -5.93 4.25 5.25
N ALA A 50 -6.05 3.21 4.42
CA ALA A 50 -6.16 3.35 2.96
C ALA A 50 -7.40 4.17 2.57
N ALA A 51 -8.54 3.96 3.25
CA ALA A 51 -9.72 4.78 3.05
C ALA A 51 -9.49 6.27 3.42
N GLN A 52 -8.71 6.55 4.48
CA GLN A 52 -8.34 7.92 4.87
C GLN A 52 -7.31 8.55 3.92
N LEU A 53 -6.43 7.77 3.30
CA LEU A 53 -5.44 8.23 2.34
C LEU A 53 -6.04 8.53 0.97
N ARG A 54 -7.09 7.82 0.57
CA ARG A 54 -7.67 7.93 -0.79
C ARG A 54 -8.09 9.36 -1.19
N PRO A 55 -8.70 10.19 -0.31
CA PRO A 55 -8.96 11.59 -0.64
C PRO A 55 -7.70 12.45 -0.82
N LEU A 56 -6.56 12.04 -0.24
CA LEU A 56 -5.29 12.74 -0.30
C LEU A 56 -4.40 12.26 -1.44
N MET A 57 -4.66 11.06 -1.98
CA MET A 57 -3.88 10.40 -3.03
C MET A 57 -4.81 9.99 -4.18
N PRO A 58 -5.04 10.86 -5.17
CA PRO A 58 -5.89 10.55 -6.32
C PRO A 58 -5.48 9.29 -7.09
N GLU A 59 -4.21 8.92 -7.03
CA GLU A 59 -3.62 7.73 -7.64
C GLU A 59 -3.80 6.44 -6.82
N LEU A 60 -4.45 6.49 -5.64
CA LEU A 60 -4.71 5.32 -4.80
C LEU A 60 -6.02 4.61 -5.19
N PHE A 61 -5.87 3.37 -5.67
CA PHE A 61 -6.95 2.47 -6.04
C PHE A 61 -6.96 1.23 -5.14
N THR A 62 -8.11 0.56 -5.03
CA THR A 62 -8.28 -0.61 -4.16
C THR A 62 -8.78 -1.81 -4.94
N PHE A 63 -8.16 -2.96 -4.71
CA PHE A 63 -8.65 -4.24 -5.22
C PHE A 63 -9.90 -4.69 -4.45
N GLY A 64 -10.96 -5.03 -5.17
CA GLY A 64 -12.22 -5.45 -4.60
C GLY A 64 -13.35 -5.56 -5.62
N GLU A 65 -14.59 -5.47 -5.15
CA GLU A 65 -15.76 -5.40 -6.02
C GLU A 65 -15.76 -4.10 -6.84
N TYR A 66 -16.36 -4.14 -8.03
CA TYR A 66 -16.38 -3.01 -8.94
C TYR A 66 -17.21 -1.84 -8.37
N ASN A 67 -16.51 -0.78 -7.96
CA ASN A 67 -17.07 0.49 -7.50
C ASN A 67 -16.11 1.65 -7.88
N PRO A 68 -16.16 2.14 -9.14
CA PRO A 68 -15.27 3.20 -9.62
C PRO A 68 -15.36 4.52 -8.84
N GLU A 69 -16.54 4.85 -8.29
CA GLU A 69 -16.76 6.07 -7.50
C GLU A 69 -15.87 6.07 -6.24
N GLU A 70 -15.65 4.89 -5.65
CA GLU A 70 -14.75 4.69 -4.51
C GLU A 70 -13.33 4.25 -4.93
N LYS A 71 -13.00 4.36 -6.22
CA LYS A 71 -11.73 3.90 -6.80
C LYS A 71 -11.41 2.44 -6.47
N THR A 72 -12.45 1.60 -6.41
CA THR A 72 -12.34 0.18 -6.07
C THR A 72 -12.78 -0.68 -7.24
N GLY A 73 -12.08 -1.78 -7.50
CA GLY A 73 -12.52 -2.70 -8.53
C GLY A 73 -11.67 -3.96 -8.70
N PRO A 74 -12.11 -4.86 -9.59
CA PRO A 74 -11.43 -6.13 -9.82
C PRO A 74 -10.08 -5.91 -10.49
N ALA A 75 -9.22 -6.93 -10.46
CA ALA A 75 -7.87 -6.88 -11.02
C ALA A 75 -7.82 -6.43 -12.48
N ILE A 76 -8.80 -6.84 -13.30
CA ILE A 76 -8.85 -6.43 -14.71
C ILE A 76 -9.14 -4.93 -14.86
N TRP A 77 -9.99 -4.36 -14.01
CA TRP A 77 -10.28 -2.93 -14.02
C TRP A 77 -9.05 -2.14 -13.55
N LEU A 78 -8.42 -2.57 -12.47
CA LEU A 78 -7.18 -1.97 -11.97
C LEU A 78 -6.05 -2.05 -12.99
N ARG A 79 -5.99 -3.13 -13.77
CA ARG A 79 -5.04 -3.25 -14.87
C ARG A 79 -5.24 -2.16 -15.91
N CYS A 80 -6.49 -1.88 -16.28
CA CYS A 80 -6.81 -0.78 -17.20
C CYS A 80 -6.47 0.60 -16.63
N ILE A 81 -6.62 0.80 -15.31
CA ILE A 81 -6.16 2.01 -14.62
C ILE A 81 -4.65 2.18 -14.76
N VAL A 82 -3.89 1.13 -14.47
CA VAL A 82 -2.43 1.16 -14.56
C VAL A 82 -1.97 1.44 -15.99
N ASP A 83 -2.62 0.84 -16.98
CA ASP A 83 -2.30 1.05 -18.38
C ASP A 83 -2.94 2.34 -18.97
N ARG A 84 -3.65 3.11 -18.13
CA ARG A 84 -4.32 4.38 -18.48
C ARG A 84 -5.25 4.27 -19.69
N THR A 85 -6.01 3.18 -19.78
CA THR A 85 -6.91 2.91 -20.92
C THR A 85 -8.36 3.33 -20.68
N LEU A 86 -8.71 3.79 -19.48
CA LEU A 86 -10.05 4.24 -19.10
C LEU A 86 -10.11 5.78 -19.11
N PRO A 87 -10.70 6.42 -20.13
CA PRO A 87 -10.77 7.88 -20.22
C PRO A 87 -11.63 8.52 -19.12
N GLU A 88 -12.54 7.76 -18.52
CA GLU A 88 -13.42 8.23 -17.45
C GLU A 88 -12.77 8.29 -16.07
N VAL A 89 -11.58 7.69 -15.89
CA VAL A 89 -10.88 7.67 -14.60
C VAL A 89 -9.70 8.63 -14.62
N ASP A 90 -9.88 9.77 -13.97
CA ASP A 90 -8.89 10.84 -13.92
C ASP A 90 -8.03 10.76 -12.64
N PHE A 91 -6.71 10.76 -12.85
CA PHE A 91 -5.69 10.93 -11.83
C PHE A 91 -4.39 11.45 -12.50
N PRO A 92 -3.55 12.22 -11.80
CA PRO A 92 -2.47 13.00 -12.41
C PRO A 92 -1.60 12.20 -13.39
N GLU A 93 -1.32 12.73 -14.58
CA GLU A 93 -0.59 12.02 -15.66
C GLU A 93 0.80 11.54 -15.23
N ASP A 94 1.50 12.34 -14.43
CA ASP A 94 2.85 12.03 -13.95
C ASP A 94 2.88 11.18 -12.67
N SER A 95 1.70 10.81 -12.14
CA SER A 95 1.62 9.98 -10.93
C SER A 95 1.69 8.49 -11.23
N ILE A 96 2.27 7.76 -10.29
CA ILE A 96 2.38 6.30 -10.35
C ILE A 96 1.18 5.71 -9.60
N PRO A 97 0.31 4.92 -10.27
CA PRO A 97 -0.84 4.30 -9.62
C PRO A 97 -0.43 3.47 -8.40
N ILE A 98 -1.17 3.59 -7.31
CA ILE A 98 -0.98 2.80 -6.09
C ILE A 98 -2.15 1.83 -5.98
N ILE A 99 -1.86 0.54 -5.95
CA ILE A 99 -2.86 -0.52 -5.87
C ILE A 99 -2.81 -1.13 -4.47
N TYR A 100 -3.77 -0.75 -3.64
CA TYR A 100 -3.99 -1.37 -2.34
C TYR A 100 -4.76 -2.68 -2.49
N MET A 101 -4.20 -3.76 -1.96
CA MET A 101 -4.68 -5.13 -2.13
C MET A 101 -4.95 -5.78 -0.77
N PRO A 102 -6.12 -5.49 -0.17
CA PRO A 102 -6.46 -6.09 1.11
C PRO A 102 -6.72 -7.60 0.97
N ASP A 103 -6.34 -8.34 2.01
CA ASP A 103 -6.35 -9.81 2.10
C ASP A 103 -5.50 -10.52 1.03
N VAL A 104 -4.62 -9.80 0.35
CA VAL A 104 -3.69 -10.36 -0.63
C VAL A 104 -2.27 -10.20 -0.11
N SER A 105 -1.60 -11.33 0.14
CA SER A 105 -0.19 -11.33 0.48
C SER A 105 0.68 -11.24 -0.77
N ARG A 106 1.90 -10.72 -0.63
CA ARG A 106 2.90 -10.80 -1.70
C ARG A 106 3.17 -12.25 -2.14
N GLN A 107 3.10 -13.21 -1.23
CA GLN A 107 3.36 -14.62 -1.55
C GLN A 107 2.36 -15.16 -2.57
N ILE A 108 1.08 -14.78 -2.46
CA ILE A 108 0.03 -15.18 -3.42
C ILE A 108 0.37 -14.67 -4.82
N LEU A 109 0.86 -13.43 -4.94
CA LEU A 109 1.23 -12.88 -6.24
C LEU A 109 2.46 -13.60 -6.81
N ARG A 110 3.44 -13.95 -5.98
CA ARG A 110 4.67 -14.63 -6.43
C ARG A 110 4.44 -16.08 -6.86
N ALA A 111 3.44 -16.74 -6.31
CA ALA A 111 3.09 -18.11 -6.65
C ALA A 111 2.28 -18.16 -7.95
N VAL A 112 2.91 -17.83 -9.09
CA VAL A 112 2.22 -17.61 -10.38
C VAL A 112 1.32 -18.79 -10.79
N GLU A 113 1.75 -20.03 -10.56
CA GLU A 113 0.98 -21.23 -10.91
C GLU A 113 -0.25 -21.45 -10.01
N GLU A 114 -0.16 -21.06 -8.74
CA GLU A 114 -1.21 -21.21 -7.73
C GLU A 114 -2.02 -19.92 -7.53
N CYS A 115 -1.67 -18.84 -8.26
CA CYS A 115 -2.29 -17.54 -8.10
C CYS A 115 -3.75 -17.59 -8.58
N PRO A 116 -4.73 -17.15 -7.77
CA PRO A 116 -6.13 -17.11 -8.16
C PRO A 116 -6.35 -16.35 -9.47
N ASP A 117 -7.26 -16.86 -10.31
CA ASP A 117 -7.58 -16.25 -11.61
C ASP A 117 -7.98 -14.77 -11.49
N SER A 118 -8.65 -14.41 -10.38
CA SER A 118 -9.05 -13.05 -10.07
C SER A 118 -7.89 -12.08 -9.84
N LEU A 119 -6.67 -12.56 -9.59
CA LEU A 119 -5.46 -11.75 -9.37
C LEU A 119 -4.48 -11.79 -10.54
N LYS A 120 -4.59 -12.78 -11.44
CA LYS A 120 -3.70 -12.96 -12.60
C LYS A 120 -3.42 -11.68 -13.40
N PRO A 121 -4.39 -10.77 -13.66
CA PRO A 121 -4.13 -9.54 -14.40
C PRO A 121 -3.09 -8.61 -13.75
N LEU A 122 -2.88 -8.72 -12.44
CA LEU A 122 -1.95 -7.88 -11.67
C LEU A 122 -0.62 -8.59 -11.36
N VAL A 123 -0.50 -9.90 -11.62
CA VAL A 123 0.71 -10.69 -11.28
C VAL A 123 1.97 -10.13 -11.92
N GLU A 124 1.88 -9.66 -13.17
CA GLU A 124 3.04 -9.12 -13.87
C GLU A 124 3.59 -7.81 -13.26
N LEU A 125 2.77 -7.07 -12.51
CA LEU A 125 3.18 -5.83 -11.84
C LEU A 125 4.27 -6.07 -10.78
N GLN A 126 4.49 -7.32 -10.36
CA GLN A 126 5.63 -7.65 -9.50
C GLN A 126 6.99 -7.49 -10.19
N TYR A 127 7.02 -7.49 -11.53
CA TYR A 127 8.24 -7.37 -12.32
C TYR A 127 8.46 -5.95 -12.83
N ARG A 128 7.39 -5.24 -13.20
CA ARG A 128 7.48 -3.86 -13.73
C ARG A 128 7.04 -2.76 -12.75
N GLY A 129 6.46 -3.13 -11.61
CA GLY A 129 6.03 -2.23 -10.56
C GLY A 129 6.98 -2.25 -9.36
N ALA A 130 6.69 -1.40 -8.38
CA ALA A 130 7.35 -1.39 -7.08
C ALA A 130 6.47 -2.08 -6.05
N LEU A 131 7.03 -2.89 -5.16
CA LEU A 131 6.30 -3.48 -4.04
C LEU A 131 6.58 -2.71 -2.76
N TRP A 132 5.53 -2.18 -2.13
CA TRP A 132 5.63 -1.57 -0.80
C TRP A 132 5.70 -2.66 0.27
N THR A 133 6.92 -3.09 0.57
CA THR A 133 7.19 -4.23 1.47
C THR A 133 8.34 -3.89 2.42
N GLN A 134 8.47 -4.70 3.47
CA GLN A 134 9.62 -4.63 4.37
C GLN A 134 10.93 -4.98 3.62
N ARG A 135 12.09 -4.62 4.17
CA ARG A 135 13.41 -4.98 3.61
C ARG A 135 13.59 -6.50 3.39
N ASN A 136 12.97 -7.32 4.21
CA ASN A 136 12.99 -8.79 4.09
C ASN A 136 11.97 -9.34 3.05
N GLY A 137 11.23 -8.46 2.37
CA GLY A 137 10.22 -8.80 1.37
C GLY A 137 8.90 -9.33 1.92
N LYS A 138 8.61 -9.16 3.22
CA LYS A 138 7.29 -9.42 3.81
C LYS A 138 6.36 -8.22 3.65
N ASP A 139 5.06 -8.49 3.67
CA ASP A 139 4.02 -7.45 3.70
C ASP A 139 4.16 -6.59 4.96
N TRP A 140 3.84 -5.31 4.86
CA TRP A 140 3.82 -4.43 6.04
C TRP A 140 2.64 -4.79 6.93
N THR A 141 2.91 -5.06 8.21
CA THR A 141 1.89 -4.96 9.26
C THR A 141 1.97 -3.58 9.90
N ILE A 142 0.88 -3.11 10.53
CA ILE A 142 0.90 -1.83 11.25
C ILE A 142 2.02 -1.83 12.29
N GLU A 143 2.15 -2.91 13.06
CA GLU A 143 3.20 -3.07 14.08
C GLU A 143 4.59 -2.93 13.47
N ALA A 144 4.88 -3.68 12.39
CA ALA A 144 6.18 -3.63 11.74
C ALA A 144 6.50 -2.23 11.21
N PHE A 145 5.49 -1.54 10.64
CA PHE A 145 5.67 -0.17 10.12
C PHE A 145 5.94 0.84 11.24
N LEU A 146 5.29 0.70 12.40
CA LEU A 146 5.53 1.61 13.52
C LEU A 146 6.91 1.39 14.15
N THR A 147 7.40 0.16 14.19
CA THR A 147 8.68 -0.18 14.83
C THR A 147 9.89 -0.14 13.89
N SER A 148 9.70 -0.10 12.57
CA SER A 148 10.81 -0.10 11.63
C SER A 148 11.60 1.21 11.69
N GLU A 149 12.92 1.08 11.79
CA GLU A 149 13.87 2.21 11.80
C GLU A 149 14.15 2.77 10.39
N ASP A 150 13.96 1.95 9.34
CA ASP A 150 14.38 2.30 7.97
C ASP A 150 13.32 3.13 7.22
N ILE A 151 12.07 2.66 7.20
CA ILE A 151 10.96 3.19 6.38
C ILE A 151 9.78 3.62 7.27
N GLY A 152 9.78 3.20 8.53
CA GLY A 152 8.72 3.37 9.49
C GLY A 152 8.84 4.60 10.39
N LEU A 153 8.01 4.65 11.44
CA LEU A 153 7.98 5.76 12.40
C LEU A 153 8.98 5.64 13.55
N CYS A 154 9.74 4.54 13.63
CA CYS A 154 10.75 4.26 14.66
C CYS A 154 10.21 4.48 16.09
N LEU A 155 8.99 4.01 16.37
CA LEU A 155 8.40 4.09 17.70
C LEU A 155 8.87 2.92 18.57
N ASP A 156 9.31 3.25 19.78
CA ASP A 156 9.60 2.29 20.84
C ASP A 156 8.27 1.78 21.42
N LEU A 157 7.78 0.65 20.88
CA LEU A 157 6.50 0.05 21.24
C LEU A 157 6.72 -1.23 22.06
N ALA A 158 6.05 -1.34 23.20
CA ALA A 158 5.93 -2.61 23.91
C ALA A 158 5.12 -3.61 23.05
N LEU A 159 5.73 -4.71 22.62
CA LEU A 159 5.14 -5.69 21.70
C LEU A 159 4.17 -6.68 22.39
N ASP A 160 3.49 -6.26 23.45
CA ASP A 160 2.54 -7.11 24.17
C ASP A 160 1.16 -7.16 23.47
N LYS A 161 0.35 -8.17 23.81
CA LYS A 161 -0.97 -8.37 23.17
C LYS A 161 -1.91 -7.18 23.40
N GLN A 162 -1.77 -6.49 24.54
CA GLN A 162 -2.63 -5.38 24.90
C GLN A 162 -2.31 -4.12 24.09
N THR A 163 -1.04 -3.84 23.85
CA THR A 163 -0.58 -2.74 22.98
C THR A 163 -0.98 -2.99 21.53
N ARG A 164 -0.85 -4.22 21.00
CA ARG A 164 -1.36 -4.54 19.64
C ARG A 164 -2.84 -4.25 19.47
N LYS A 165 -3.65 -4.63 20.46
CA LYS A 165 -5.10 -4.42 20.42
C LYS A 165 -5.44 -2.92 20.50
N ALA A 166 -4.74 -2.17 21.34
CA ALA A 166 -4.90 -0.72 21.44
C ALA A 166 -4.49 0.00 20.15
N MET A 167 -3.40 -0.43 19.49
CA MET A 167 -2.96 0.13 18.20
C MET A 167 -4.01 -0.08 17.11
N ARG A 168 -4.53 -1.29 16.96
CA ARG A 168 -5.62 -1.57 15.99
C ARG A 168 -6.87 -0.74 16.29
N GLY A 169 -7.21 -0.56 17.57
CA GLY A 169 -8.36 0.27 17.98
C GLY A 169 -8.15 1.78 17.82
N ALA A 170 -6.92 2.28 17.88
CA ALA A 170 -6.60 3.70 17.67
C ALA A 170 -6.65 4.11 16.19
N LEU A 171 -6.66 3.13 15.29
CA LEU A 171 -6.80 3.30 13.85
C LEU A 171 -8.24 3.07 13.38
N ALA A 172 -9.13 2.74 14.33
CA ALA A 172 -10.55 2.47 14.10
C ALA A 172 -11.42 3.72 14.02
#